data_AF-A0A495ACI3-F1
#
_entry.id   AF-A0A495ACI3-F1
#
_cell.length_a   1.000
_cell.length_b   1.000
_cell.length_c   1.000
_cell.angle_alpha   90.00
_cell.angle_beta   90.00
_cell.angle_gamma   90.00
#
_symmetry.space_group_name_H-M   'P 1'
#
loop_
_entity.id
_entity.type
_entity.pdbx_description
1 polymer ?
#
loop_
_entity_poly.entity_id
_entity_poly.type
_entity_poly.pdbx_seq_one_letter_code
_entity_poly.pdbx_strand_id
1 'polypeptide(L)'
;MDRGTIIRTAALVIALTNQFLVMFGKSPLPIDSELIEQIVSSIFTVVTSLAAWFKNNYVTKNGKKQKEILEQNGLTKKKNP
;
A
#
# COMPACT_ATOMS: atom_id res chain seq x y z
N MET A 1 -1.90 -18.52 -12.44
CA MET A 1 -2.67 -17.43 -13.06
C MET A 1 -1.71 -16.29 -13.34
N ASP A 2 -1.56 -15.88 -14.60
CA ASP A 2 -0.70 -14.75 -14.96
C ASP A 2 -1.34 -13.42 -14.52
N ARG A 3 -0.52 -12.38 -14.34
CA ARG A 3 -0.98 -11.05 -13.87
C ARG A 3 -2.02 -10.44 -14.82
N GLY A 4 -1.89 -10.68 -16.14
CA GLY A 4 -2.84 -10.19 -17.14
C GLY A 4 -4.24 -10.80 -16.95
N THR A 5 -4.30 -12.11 -16.71
CA THR A 5 -5.54 -12.82 -16.40
C THR A 5 -6.20 -12.32 -15.13
N ILE A 6 -5.43 -12.00 -14.08
CA ILE A 6 -5.97 -11.42 -12.84
C ILE A 6 -6.64 -10.06 -13.14
N ILE A 7 -5.92 -9.18 -13.82
CA ILE A 7 -6.41 -7.83 -14.14
C ILE A 7 -7.66 -7.90 -15.01
N ARG A 8 -7.65 -8.72 -16.06
CA ARG A 8 -8.79 -8.88 -16.97
C ARG A 8 -10.01 -9.45 -16.27
N THR A 9 -9.82 -10.42 -15.39
CA THR A 9 -10.92 -11.03 -14.61
C THR A 9 -11.49 -10.02 -13.62
N ALA A 10 -10.65 -9.25 -12.93
CA ALA A 10 -11.10 -8.19 -12.03
C ALA A 10 -11.88 -7.09 -12.77
N ALA A 11 -11.35 -6.61 -13.90
CA ALA A 11 -12.04 -5.63 -14.75
C ALA A 11 -13.39 -6.15 -15.24
N LEU A 12 -13.46 -7.43 -15.64
CA LEU A 12 -14.71 -8.08 -16.06
C LEU A 12 -15.74 -8.12 -14.93
N VAL A 13 -15.34 -8.49 -13.71
CA VAL A 13 -16.24 -8.52 -12.54
C VAL A 13 -16.78 -7.13 -12.21
N ILE A 14 -15.93 -6.10 -12.26
CA ILE A 14 -16.34 -4.70 -12.04
C ILE A 14 -17.34 -4.26 -13.12
N ALA A 15 -17.05 -4.57 -14.38
CA ALA A 15 -17.93 -4.23 -15.50
C ALA A 15 -19.30 -4.93 -15.38
N LEU A 16 -19.33 -6.22 -15.05
CA LEU A 16 -20.57 -6.97 -14.83
C LEU A 16 -21.38 -6.39 -13.66
N THR A 17 -20.72 -6.05 -12.55
CA THR A 17 -21.37 -5.39 -11.40
C THR A 17 -21.98 -4.05 -11.81
N ASN A 18 -21.25 -3.25 -12.59
CA ASN A 18 -21.76 -1.99 -13.13
C ASN A 18 -22.97 -2.22 -14.05
N GLN A 19 -22.94 -3.25 -14.89
CA GLN A 19 -24.03 -3.59 -15.79
C GLN A 19 -25.30 -3.99 -15.03
N PHE A 20 -25.16 -4.74 -13.93
CA PHE A 20 -26.28 -5.02 -13.03
C PHE A 20 -26.82 -3.75 -12.38
N LEU A 21 -25.96 -2.87 -11.85
CA LEU A 21 -26.40 -1.61 -11.24
C LEU A 21 -27.22 -0.75 -12.20
N VAL A 22 -26.74 -0.58 -13.43
CA VAL A 22 -27.44 0.16 -14.48
C VAL A 22 -28.76 -0.52 -14.85
N MET A 23 -28.79 -1.85 -14.96
CA MET A 23 -30.01 -2.62 -15.23
C MET A 23 -31.08 -2.42 -14.15
N PHE A 24 -30.67 -2.27 -12.89
CA PHE A 24 -31.56 -1.97 -11.76
C PHE A 24 -31.80 -0.47 -11.54
N GLY A 25 -31.43 0.38 -12.49
CA GLY A 25 -31.63 1.84 -12.43
C GLY A 25 -30.79 2.55 -11.37
N LYS A 26 -29.74 1.90 -10.85
CA LYS A 26 -28.77 2.51 -9.94
C LYS A 26 -27.71 3.27 -10.72
N SER A 27 -27.13 4.28 -10.09
CA SER A 27 -26.04 5.05 -10.69
C SER A 27 -24.86 4.11 -11.03
N PRO A 28 -24.26 4.27 -12.22
CA PRO A 28 -23.09 3.50 -12.59
C PRO A 28 -21.95 3.76 -11.63
N LEU A 29 -21.10 2.75 -11.44
CA LEU A 29 -19.85 2.92 -10.71
C LEU A 29 -19.01 3.98 -11.44
N PRO A 30 -18.48 4.99 -10.72
CA PRO A 30 -17.54 5.95 -11.28
C PRO A 30 -16.18 5.28 -11.47
N ILE A 31 -16.07 4.39 -12.45
CA ILE A 31 -14.81 3.73 -12.82
C ILE A 31 -14.06 4.64 -13.78
N ASP A 32 -13.29 5.54 -13.20
CA ASP A 32 -12.32 6.39 -13.89
C ASP A 32 -10.92 5.78 -13.75
N SER A 33 -10.15 5.80 -14.83
CA SER A 33 -8.73 5.45 -14.82
C SER A 33 -7.95 6.23 -13.75
N GLU A 34 -8.25 7.51 -13.57
CA GLU A 34 -7.61 8.36 -12.58
C GLU A 34 -7.95 7.89 -11.15
N LEU A 35 -9.21 7.56 -10.87
CA LEU A 35 -9.61 7.02 -9.57
C LEU A 35 -8.94 5.67 -9.27
N ILE A 36 -8.87 4.77 -10.25
CA ILE A 36 -8.20 3.47 -10.10
C ILE A 36 -6.71 3.69 -9.80
N GLU A 37 -6.05 4.57 -10.55
CA GLU A 37 -4.64 4.89 -10.36
C GLU A 37 -4.40 5.53 -8.99
N GLN A 38 -5.23 6.49 -8.58
CA GLN A 38 -5.16 7.14 -7.28
C GLN A 38 -5.35 6.14 -6.14
N ILE A 39 -6.31 5.22 -6.23
CA ILE A 39 -6.54 4.19 -5.21
C ILE A 39 -5.34 3.26 -5.11
N VAL A 40 -4.85 2.74 -6.25
CA VAL A 40 -3.71 1.82 -6.28
C VAL A 40 -2.45 2.50 -5.77
N SER A 41 -2.17 3.73 -6.23
CA SER A 41 -1.03 4.54 -5.80
C SER A 41 -1.10 4.86 -4.31
N SER A 42 -2.28 5.22 -3.80
CA SER A 42 -2.49 5.51 -2.38
C SER A 42 -2.26 4.26 -1.52
N ILE A 43 -2.81 3.11 -1.91
CA ILE A 43 -2.59 1.84 -1.20
C ILE A 43 -1.10 1.49 -1.23
N PHE A 44 -0.47 1.57 -2.39
CA PHE A 44 0.96 1.29 -2.55
C PHE A 44 1.81 2.19 -1.65
N THR A 45 1.52 3.49 -1.64
CA THR A 45 2.21 4.49 -0.82
C THR A 45 2.02 4.19 0.66
N VAL A 46 0.78 3.98 1.12
CA VAL A 46 0.49 3.65 2.52
C VAL A 46 1.23 2.39 2.96
N VAL A 47 1.16 1.30 2.19
CA VAL A 47 1.83 0.03 2.52
C VAL A 47 3.34 0.20 2.56
N THR A 48 3.92 0.89 1.57
CA THR A 48 5.37 1.11 1.48
C THR A 48 5.86 2.01 2.61
N SER A 49 5.15 3.10 2.90
CA SER A 49 5.46 4.01 4.00
C SER A 49 5.37 3.31 5.35
N LEU A 50 4.34 2.50 5.59
CA LEU A 50 4.22 1.71 6.81
C LEU A 50 5.35 0.69 6.91
N ALA A 51 5.64 -0.07 5.85
CA ALA A 51 6.73 -1.04 5.84
C ALA A 51 8.10 -0.38 6.11
N ALA A 52 8.36 0.76 5.47
CA ALA A 52 9.58 1.54 5.68
C ALA A 52 9.64 2.10 7.11
N TRP A 53 8.54 2.61 7.65
CA TRP A 53 8.44 3.10 9.03
C TRP A 53 8.73 1.99 10.03
N PHE A 54 8.12 0.81 9.87
CA PHE A 54 8.37 -0.35 10.72
C PHE A 54 9.85 -0.79 10.69
N LYS A 55 10.48 -0.75 9.52
CA LYS A 55 11.90 -1.10 9.35
C LYS A 55 12.83 -0.03 9.96
N ASN A 56 12.51 1.25 9.82
CA ASN A 56 13.39 2.35 10.21
C ASN A 56 13.24 2.81 11.68
N ASN A 57 12.08 2.59 12.32
CA ASN A 57 11.85 3.04 13.70
C ASN A 57 12.18 2.00 14.78
N TYR A 58 12.90 0.93 14.42
CA TYR A 58 13.34 -0.07 15.40
C TYR A 58 12.21 -0.68 16.25
N VAL A 59 10.96 -0.67 15.77
CA VAL A 59 9.78 -1.17 16.51
C VAL A 59 9.86 -2.69 16.67
N THR A 60 10.52 -3.36 15.72
CA THR A 60 10.82 -4.79 15.78
C THR A 60 11.94 -5.09 16.78
N LYS A 61 11.93 -6.30 17.37
CA LYS A 61 12.99 -6.75 18.30
C LYS A 61 14.40 -6.61 17.71
N ASN A 62 14.55 -6.90 16.42
CA ASN A 62 15.81 -6.78 15.69
C ASN A 62 16.25 -5.32 15.56
N GLY A 63 15.29 -4.43 15.33
CA GLY A 63 15.57 -3.02 15.28
C GLY A 63 16.03 -2.45 16.62
N LYS A 64 15.39 -2.83 17.74
CA LYS A 64 15.85 -2.42 19.08
C LYS A 64 17.30 -2.85 19.34
N LYS A 65 17.64 -4.10 19.00
CA LYS A 65 19.02 -4.62 19.10
C LYS A 65 20.00 -3.85 18.20
N GLN A 66 19.58 -3.51 16.97
CA GLN A 66 20.40 -2.71 16.07
C GLN A 66 20.70 -1.33 16.68
N LYS A 67 19.70 -0.67 17.26
CA LYS A 67 19.89 0.59 17.98
C LYS A 67 20.89 0.43 19.13
N GLU A 68 20.72 -0.59 19.96
CA GLU A 68 21.60 -0.87 21.11
C GLU A 68 23.05 -1.12 20.69
N ILE A 69 23.28 -1.91 19.62
CA ILE A 69 24.62 -2.15 19.06
C ILE A 69 25.21 -0.85 18.49
N LEU A 70 24.42 -0.04 17.79
CA LEU A 70 24.88 1.23 17.25
C LEU A 70 25.26 2.23 18.37
N GLU A 71 24.53 2.24 19.48
CA GLU A 71 24.83 3.06 20.66
C GLU A 71 26.13 2.59 21.34
N GLN A 72 26.29 1.27 21.53
CA GLN A 72 27.52 0.69 22.11
C GLN A 72 28.76 0.97 21.28
N ASN A 73 28.63 1.02 19.95
CA ASN A 73 29.73 1.31 19.03
C ASN A 73 29.89 2.81 18.72
N GLY A 74 29.10 3.69 19.36
CA GLY A 74 29.19 5.14 19.15
C GLY A 74 28.78 5.61 17.76
N LEU A 75 28.06 4.79 16.99
CA LEU A 75 27.63 5.06 15.60
C LEU A 75 26.26 5.76 15.52
N THR A 76 25.62 6.03 16.66
CA THR A 76 24.42 6.87 16.70
C THR A 76 24.77 8.35 16.66
N LYS A 77 24.06 9.13 15.84
CA LYS A 77 24.19 10.59 15.82
C LYS A 77 23.89 11.15 17.22
N LYS A 78 24.94 11.58 17.92
CA LYS A 78 24.85 12.33 19.17
C LYS A 78 23.96 13.56 18.93
N LYS A 79 22.84 13.67 19.64
CA LYS A 79 22.15 14.96 19.78
C LYS A 79 23.05 15.80 20.69
N ASN A 80 23.86 16.68 20.12
CA ASN A 80 24.51 17.69 20.93
C ASN A 80 23.42 18.53 21.62
N PRO A 81 23.53 18.79 22.94
CA PRO A 81 22.60 19.63 23.68
C PRO A 81 22.58 21.06 23.13
#